data_AF-A0A1D8UYF2-F1
#
_entry.id   AF-A0A1D8UYF2-F1
#
_cell.length_a   1.000
_cell.length_b   1.000
_cell.length_c   1.000
_cell.angle_alpha   90.00
_cell.angle_beta   90.00
_cell.angle_gamma   90.00
#
_symmetry.space_group_name_H-M   'P 1'
#
loop_
_entity.id
_entity.type
_entity.pdbx_description
1 polymer ?
#
loop_
_entity_poly.entity_id
_entity_poly.type
_entity_poly.pdbx_seq_one_letter_code
_entity_poly.pdbx_strand_id
1 'polypeptide(L)'
;MAHPFHHALSSARKWGGRPEDYLAIHNWFDSSKILLADLRHRALRHHAQGIFQCEHEFGVTLVNSDGRVVPVRLIAEQHVREDLGRIPTFADWVRAIRPERWMGNAINLDPGDTLAPHQADESAHLT
;
A
#
# COMPACT_ATOMS: atom_id res chain seq x y z
N MET A 1 -10.47 10.55 -5.57
CA MET A 1 -10.28 9.18 -5.03
C MET A 1 -11.47 8.88 -4.14
N ALA A 2 -12.02 7.66 -4.20
CA ALA A 2 -13.10 7.29 -3.28
C ALA A 2 -12.56 7.30 -1.84
N HIS A 3 -13.34 7.82 -0.90
CA HIS A 3 -13.03 7.72 0.52
C HIS A 3 -13.12 6.24 0.97
N PRO A 4 -12.27 5.75 1.89
CA PRO A 4 -12.30 4.37 2.42
C PRO A 4 -13.69 3.88 2.84
N PHE A 5 -14.52 4.79 3.33
CA PHE A 5 -15.91 4.50 3.71
C PHE A 5 -16.76 3.93 2.55
N HIS A 6 -16.52 4.31 1.30
CA HIS A 6 -17.24 3.72 0.16
C HIS A 6 -16.88 2.26 -0.07
N HIS A 7 -15.62 1.89 0.14
CA HIS A 7 -15.21 0.48 0.14
C HIS A 7 -15.83 -0.27 1.32
N ALA A 8 -15.88 0.36 2.49
CA ALA A 8 -16.53 -0.21 3.67
C ALA A 8 -18.03 -0.47 3.46
N LEU A 9 -18.75 0.46 2.81
CA LEU A 9 -20.13 0.25 2.34
C LEU A 9 -20.23 -0.91 1.34
N SER A 10 -19.26 -1.05 0.44
CA SER A 10 -19.19 -2.18 -0.51
C SER A 10 -18.99 -3.51 0.20
N SER A 11 -18.07 -3.57 1.17
CA SER A 11 -17.81 -4.75 2.00
C SER A 11 -19.02 -5.13 2.84
N ALA A 12 -19.70 -4.17 3.47
CA ALA A 12 -20.93 -4.43 4.22
C ALA A 12 -22.04 -5.02 3.32
N ARG A 13 -22.21 -4.50 2.10
CA ARG A 13 -23.16 -5.08 1.12
C ARG A 13 -22.80 -6.50 0.71
N LYS A 14 -21.51 -6.82 0.59
CA LYS A 14 -21.04 -8.13 0.14
C LYS A 14 -21.04 -9.19 1.25
N TRP A 15 -20.57 -8.81 2.44
CA TRP A 15 -20.28 -9.75 3.52
C TRP A 15 -21.28 -9.67 4.68
N GLY A 16 -22.15 -8.67 4.70
CA GLY A 16 -23.07 -8.37 5.81
C GLY A 16 -22.44 -7.43 6.84
N GLY A 17 -23.08 -7.24 7.98
CA GLY A 17 -22.60 -6.36 9.05
C GLY A 17 -22.71 -4.89 8.68
N ARG A 18 -21.91 -4.06 9.36
CA ARG A 18 -21.91 -2.60 9.21
C ARG A 18 -20.64 -2.13 8.52
N PRO A 19 -20.66 -0.98 7.82
CA PRO A 19 -19.44 -0.42 7.21
C PRO A 19 -18.30 -0.24 8.23
N GLU A 20 -18.63 0.11 9.47
CA GLU A 20 -17.67 0.27 10.57
C GLU A 20 -16.81 -0.99 10.80
N ASP A 21 -17.35 -2.20 10.55
CA ASP A 21 -16.63 -3.47 10.73
C ASP A 21 -15.42 -3.61 9.77
N TYR A 22 -15.47 -2.92 8.63
CA TYR A 22 -14.50 -3.05 7.54
C TYR A 22 -13.63 -1.79 7.37
N LEU A 23 -14.01 -0.69 8.01
CA LEU A 23 -13.40 0.62 7.76
C LEU A 23 -11.90 0.64 8.09
N ALA A 24 -11.48 -0.04 9.16
CA ALA A 24 -10.07 -0.10 9.55
C ALA A 24 -9.19 -0.74 8.46
N ILE A 25 -9.67 -1.81 7.83
CA ILE A 25 -8.98 -2.50 6.73
C ILE A 25 -8.83 -1.58 5.53
N HIS A 26 -9.90 -0.90 5.10
CA HIS A 26 -9.85 0.00 3.96
C HIS A 26 -9.00 1.25 4.23
N ASN A 27 -9.06 1.79 5.45
CA ASN A 27 -8.17 2.88 5.89
C ASN A 27 -6.70 2.46 5.84
N TRP A 28 -6.39 1.21 6.17
CA TRP A 28 -5.01 0.73 6.16
C TRP A 28 -4.41 0.69 4.75
N PHE A 29 -5.17 0.28 3.73
CA PHE A 29 -4.70 0.36 2.34
C PHE A 29 -4.48 1.81 1.91
N ASP A 30 -5.42 2.69 2.24
CA ASP A 30 -5.42 4.08 1.83
C ASP A 30 -4.49 4.99 2.64
N SER A 31 -4.04 4.59 3.83
CA SER A 31 -3.16 5.42 4.67
C SER A 31 -1.81 5.71 4.02
N SER A 32 -1.41 4.95 3.00
CA SER A 32 -0.28 5.26 2.12
C SER A 32 -0.38 6.64 1.45
N LYS A 33 -1.59 7.25 1.39
CA LYS A 33 -1.81 8.63 0.89
C LYS A 33 -1.05 9.69 1.68
N ILE A 34 -0.64 9.40 2.93
CA ILE A 34 0.21 10.31 3.71
C ILE A 34 1.58 10.53 3.06
N LEU A 35 2.05 9.56 2.25
CA LEU A 35 3.33 9.64 1.54
C LEU A 35 3.16 10.30 0.18
N LEU A 36 2.11 9.92 -0.57
CA LEU A 36 1.82 10.40 -1.91
C LEU A 36 0.31 10.54 -2.09
N ALA A 37 -0.20 11.73 -2.40
CA ALA A 37 -1.65 11.96 -2.55
C ALA A 37 -2.22 11.60 -3.94
N ASP A 38 -1.45 10.92 -4.78
CA ASP A 38 -1.84 10.48 -6.13
C ASP A 38 -1.78 8.95 -6.26
N LEU A 39 -2.12 8.43 -7.45
CA LEU A 39 -2.23 6.98 -7.73
C LEU A 39 -1.00 6.15 -7.33
N ARG A 40 0.19 6.75 -7.23
CA ARG A 40 1.44 6.05 -6.92
C ARG A 40 1.45 5.51 -5.49
N HIS A 41 0.65 6.07 -4.58
CA HIS A 41 0.48 5.55 -3.23
C HIS A 41 0.07 4.06 -3.22
N ARG A 42 -0.69 3.66 -4.26
CA ARG A 42 -1.18 2.30 -4.42
C ARG A 42 -0.04 1.29 -4.55
N ALA A 43 1.12 1.70 -5.07
CA ALA A 43 2.30 0.83 -5.19
C ALA A 43 2.80 0.29 -3.86
N LEU A 44 2.49 0.94 -2.72
CA LEU A 44 2.95 0.51 -1.40
C LEU A 44 2.21 -0.73 -0.89
N ARG A 45 0.89 -0.84 -1.16
CA ARG A 45 0.04 -1.88 -0.54
C ARG A 45 -0.97 -2.53 -1.49
N HIS A 46 -1.32 -1.93 -2.62
CA HIS A 46 -2.35 -2.45 -3.52
C HIS A 46 -1.78 -3.47 -4.50
N HIS A 47 -1.22 -4.55 -3.97
CA HIS A 47 -0.69 -5.69 -4.72
C HIS A 47 -0.74 -6.96 -3.86
N ALA A 48 -0.39 -8.11 -4.44
CA ALA A 48 -0.43 -9.41 -3.77
C ALA A 48 0.21 -9.39 -2.36
N GLN A 49 1.46 -8.93 -2.22
CA GLN A 49 2.12 -8.90 -0.91
C GLN A 49 1.43 -7.99 0.12
N GLY A 50 0.88 -6.84 -0.27
CA GLY A 50 0.14 -5.97 0.64
C GLY A 50 -1.19 -6.57 1.11
N ILE A 51 -1.83 -7.41 0.29
CA ILE A 51 -3.00 -8.21 0.71
C ILE A 51 -2.63 -9.20 1.82
N PHE A 52 -1.47 -9.87 1.71
CA PHE A 52 -0.98 -10.77 2.76
C PHE A 52 -0.56 -10.00 4.02
N GLN A 53 0.04 -8.81 3.88
CA GLN A 53 0.32 -7.95 5.02
C GLN A 53 -0.96 -7.48 5.73
N CYS A 54 -2.03 -7.19 4.99
CA CYS A 54 -3.33 -6.85 5.58
C CYS A 54 -3.87 -7.99 6.46
N GLU A 55 -3.75 -9.25 6.01
CA GLU A 55 -4.13 -10.40 6.83
C GLU A 55 -3.24 -10.55 8.07
N HIS A 56 -1.94 -10.26 7.95
CA HIS A 56 -1.04 -10.26 9.10
C HIS A 56 -1.45 -9.20 10.14
N GLU A 57 -1.82 -7.99 9.68
CA GLU A 57 -2.22 -6.87 10.52
C GLU A 57 -3.55 -7.10 11.24
N PHE A 58 -4.58 -7.57 10.52
CA PHE A 58 -5.95 -7.66 11.05
C PHE A 58 -6.37 -9.09 11.45
N GLY A 59 -5.48 -10.06 11.29
CA GLY A 59 -5.75 -11.48 11.51
C GLY A 59 -6.34 -12.19 10.28
N VAL A 60 -6.42 -13.52 10.35
CA VAL A 60 -6.90 -14.36 9.23
C VAL A 60 -8.37 -14.08 8.89
N THR A 61 -9.18 -13.86 9.92
CA THR A 61 -10.61 -13.60 9.83
C THR A 61 -11.03 -12.54 10.83
N LEU A 62 -12.10 -11.82 10.53
CA LEU A 62 -12.84 -11.00 11.49
C LEU A 62 -14.24 -11.57 11.71
N VAL A 63 -14.86 -11.23 12.84
CA VAL A 63 -16.29 -11.45 13.08
C VAL A 63 -16.99 -10.11 12.98
N ASN A 64 -17.90 -9.95 12.02
CA ASN A 64 -18.61 -8.69 11.82
C ASN A 64 -19.81 -8.55 12.79
N SER A 65 -20.50 -7.41 12.75
CA SER A 65 -21.62 -7.13 13.66
C SER A 65 -22.83 -8.06 13.49
N ASP A 66 -22.93 -8.77 12.36
CA ASP A 66 -23.96 -9.79 12.10
C ASP A 66 -23.53 -11.20 12.58
N GLY A 67 -22.39 -11.31 13.25
CA GLY A 67 -21.84 -12.58 13.74
C GLY A 67 -21.21 -13.46 12.66
N ARG A 68 -20.93 -12.91 11.47
CA ARG A 68 -20.33 -13.65 10.37
C ARG A 68 -18.81 -13.62 10.46
N VAL A 69 -18.20 -14.79 10.29
CA VAL A 69 -16.74 -14.93 10.13
C VAL A 69 -16.37 -14.62 8.68
N VAL A 70 -15.60 -13.56 8.46
CA VAL A 70 -15.18 -13.10 7.13
C VAL A 70 -13.66 -13.15 7.02
N PRO A 71 -13.09 -13.84 6.01
CA PRO A 71 -11.65 -13.83 5.80
C PRO A 71 -11.14 -12.43 5.41
N VAL A 72 -10.15 -11.92 6.15
CA VAL A 72 -9.57 -10.59 5.91
C VAL A 72 -8.99 -10.50 4.50
N ARG A 73 -8.35 -11.57 4.03
CA ARG A 73 -7.78 -11.63 2.68
C ARG A 73 -8.83 -11.35 1.59
N LEU A 74 -10.06 -11.82 1.74
CA LEU A 74 -11.11 -11.60 0.74
C LEU A 74 -11.62 -10.15 0.73
N ILE A 75 -11.60 -9.48 1.89
CA ILE A 75 -11.90 -8.05 2.00
C ILE A 75 -10.77 -7.22 1.37
N ALA A 76 -9.52 -7.59 1.65
CA ALA A 76 -8.33 -6.97 1.07
C ALA A 76 -8.29 -7.11 -0.46
N GLU A 77 -8.54 -8.32 -0.98
CA GLU A 77 -8.62 -8.53 -2.41
C GLU A 77 -9.79 -7.77 -3.06
N GLN A 78 -10.93 -7.65 -2.37
CA GLN A 78 -12.04 -6.83 -2.85
C GLN A 78 -11.60 -5.36 -2.99
N HIS A 79 -10.98 -4.79 -1.96
CA HIS A 79 -10.51 -3.40 -1.99
C HIS A 79 -9.59 -3.14 -3.20
N VAL A 80 -8.58 -3.99 -3.38
CA VAL A 80 -7.61 -3.84 -4.49
C VAL A 80 -8.30 -3.98 -5.85
N ARG A 81 -9.25 -4.91 -6.01
CA ARG A 81 -9.99 -5.08 -7.27
C ARG A 81 -10.94 -3.91 -7.56
N GLU A 82 -11.57 -3.33 -6.54
CA GLU A 82 -12.42 -2.15 -6.71
C GLU A 82 -11.62 -0.93 -7.18
N ASP A 83 -10.36 -0.82 -6.75
CA ASP A 83 -9.49 0.29 -7.13
C ASP A 83 -8.74 0.12 -8.45
N LEU A 84 -8.35 -1.11 -8.79
CA LEU A 84 -7.44 -1.39 -9.91
C LEU A 84 -8.02 -2.34 -10.97
N GLY A 85 -9.20 -2.91 -10.75
CA GLY A 85 -9.83 -3.91 -11.62
C GLY A 85 -9.15 -5.29 -11.63
N ARG A 86 -7.94 -5.40 -11.07
CA ARG A 86 -7.16 -6.63 -10.93
C ARG A 86 -6.26 -6.56 -9.70
N ILE A 87 -5.66 -7.68 -9.31
CA ILE A 87 -4.61 -7.71 -8.29
C ILE A 87 -3.25 -7.69 -8.99
N PRO A 88 -2.45 -6.61 -8.89
CA PRO A 88 -1.10 -6.60 -9.41
C PRO A 88 -0.12 -7.34 -8.47
N THR A 89 1.08 -7.61 -8.98
CA THR A 89 2.24 -7.99 -8.18
C THR A 89 3.09 -6.76 -7.86
N PHE A 90 4.06 -6.87 -6.96
CA PHE A 90 5.03 -5.79 -6.75
C PHE A 90 5.88 -5.54 -8.02
N ALA A 91 6.17 -6.58 -8.80
CA ALA A 91 6.86 -6.49 -10.09
C ALA A 91 6.15 -5.56 -11.09
N ASP A 92 4.81 -5.54 -11.06
CA ASP A 92 4.02 -4.64 -11.91
C ASP A 92 4.29 -3.15 -11.64
N TRP A 93 4.65 -2.82 -10.40
CA TRP A 93 4.94 -1.45 -9.95
C TRP A 93 6.41 -1.09 -10.19
N VAL A 94 7.35 -1.93 -9.74
CA VAL A 94 8.78 -1.58 -9.77
C VAL A 94 9.37 -1.51 -11.17
N ARG A 95 8.77 -2.18 -12.17
CA ARG A 95 9.18 -2.01 -13.57
C ARG A 95 9.04 -0.58 -14.09
N ALA A 96 8.27 0.28 -13.42
CA ALA A 96 8.11 1.69 -13.76
C ALA A 96 9.10 2.60 -13.03
N ILE A 97 9.91 2.08 -12.11
CA ILE A 97 10.94 2.86 -11.40
C ILE A 97 12.11 3.11 -12.36
N ARG A 98 12.52 4.37 -12.49
CA ARG A 98 13.78 4.75 -13.15
C ARG A 98 14.90 4.69 -12.11
N PRO A 99 15.90 3.80 -12.26
CA PRO A 99 16.99 3.72 -11.30
C PRO A 99 17.79 5.02 -11.22
N GLU A 100 18.12 5.43 -10.00
CA GLU A 100 19.06 6.54 -9.72
C GLU A 100 20.28 6.02 -8.97
N ARG A 101 21.39 6.77 -9.02
CA ARG A 101 22.68 6.35 -8.45
C ARG A 101 22.58 5.92 -6.98
N TRP A 102 21.81 6.65 -6.17
CA TRP A 102 21.65 6.36 -4.74
C TRP A 102 20.92 5.03 -4.45
N MET A 103 20.20 4.45 -5.43
CA MET A 103 19.42 3.22 -5.23
C MET A 103 20.29 1.94 -5.24
N GLY A 104 21.50 2.01 -5.79
CA GLY A 104 22.41 0.85 -5.92
C GLY A 104 23.80 1.04 -5.34
N ASN A 105 24.16 2.27 -4.95
CA ASN A 105 25.46 2.59 -4.38
C ASN A 105 25.46 2.36 -2.87
N ALA A 106 25.66 1.10 -2.45
CA ALA A 106 25.94 0.80 -1.05
C ALA A 106 27.31 1.39 -0.66
N ILE A 107 27.36 2.14 0.43
CA ILE A 107 28.62 2.58 1.05
C ILE A 107 29.12 1.48 1.99
N ASN A 108 30.44 1.29 2.05
CA ASN A 108 31.05 0.49 3.11
C ASN A 108 30.90 1.27 4.41
N LEU A 109 30.21 0.68 5.40
CA LEU A 109 30.04 1.28 6.73
C LEU A 109 31.25 0.97 7.61
N ASP A 110 32.46 1.18 7.10
CA ASP A 110 33.66 1.05 7.92
C ASP A 110 33.62 2.16 9.00
N PRO A 111 33.80 1.83 10.30
CA PRO A 111 33.60 2.78 11.40
C PRO A 111 34.47 4.05 11.37
N GLY A 112 35.45 4.13 10.46
CA GLY A 112 36.36 5.27 10.30
C GLY A 112 35.98 6.27 9.21
N ASP A 113 35.01 5.97 8.34
CA ASP A 113 34.65 6.86 7.23
C ASP A 113 33.69 7.96 7.69
N THR A 114 34.24 9.14 7.94
CA THR A 114 33.45 10.35 8.16
C THR A 114 32.83 10.76 6.82
N LEU A 115 31.50 10.58 6.67
CA LEU A 115 30.76 10.97 5.48
C LEU A 115 31.01 12.47 5.17
N ALA A 116 31.76 12.75 4.11
CA ALA A 116 31.86 14.10 3.57
C ALA A 116 30.46 14.58 3.15
N PRO A 117 30.11 15.86 3.38
CA PRO A 117 28.76 16.35 3.12
C PRO A 117 28.38 16.15 1.64
N HIS A 118 27.18 15.61 1.45
CA HIS A 118 26.53 15.39 0.17
C HIS A 118 26.59 16.68 -0.68
N GLN A 119 27.49 16.73 -1.66
CA GLN A 119 27.49 17.81 -2.64
C GLN A 119 26.19 17.70 -3.44
N ALA A 120 25.32 18.69 -3.29
CA ALA A 120 24.11 18.81 -4.10
C ALA A 120 24.50 18.81 -5.58
N ASP A 121 23.84 17.96 -6.36
CA ASP A 121 24.04 17.84 -7.80
C ASP A 121 23.56 19.13 -8.48
N GLU A 122 24.50 20.05 -8.75
CA GLU A 122 24.30 21.16 -9.70
C GLU A 122 24.31 20.59 -11.13
N SER A 123 23.22 19.97 -11.54
CA SER A 123 22.95 19.72 -12.94
C SER A 123 21.50 20.00 -13.30
N ALA A 124 21.05 21.20 -12.92
CA ALA A 124 19.87 21.85 -13.49
C ALA A 124 20.30 23.00 -14.43
N HIS A 125 21.19 22.73 -15.38
CA HIS A 125 21.38 23.60 -16.54
C HIS A 125 21.88 22.78 -17.72
N LEU A 126 21.01 22.50 -18.69
CA LEU A 126 21.26 22.69 -20.14
C LEU A 126 20.01 22.28 -20.93
N THR A 127 19.34 23.31 -21.44
CA THR A 127 18.36 23.39 -22.56
C THR A 127 17.10 22.52 -22.52
#